data_AF-A0A7L4ZTA1-F1
#
_entry.id   AF-A0A7L4ZTA1-F1
#
_cell.length_a   1.000
_cell.length_b   1.000
_cell.length_c   1.000
_cell.angle_alpha   90.00
_cell.angle_beta   90.00
_cell.angle_gamma   90.00
#
_symmetry.space_group_name_H-M   'P 1'
#
loop_
_entity.id
_entity.type
_entity.pdbx_description
1 polymer ?
#
loop_
_entity_poly.entity_id
_entity_poly.type
_entity_poly.pdbx_seq_one_letter_code
_entity_poly.pdbx_strand_id
1 'polypeptide(L)' 'MTQLFASFRLLAAGAVFLLLLSPHVIQAQDPGSGGPLPGSPTAVPIDGGASLLLAGGAAYALKRLRQRRQRA' A
#
# COMPACT_ATOMS: atom_id res chain seq x y z
N MET A 1 1.99 2.81 -31.10
CA MET A 1 2.22 3.52 -29.81
C MET A 1 1.41 2.95 -28.64
N THR A 2 0.16 2.51 -28.84
CA THR A 2 -0.70 1.94 -27.78
C THR A 2 -0.14 0.67 -27.11
N GLN A 3 0.54 -0.18 -27.88
CA GLN A 3 1.17 -1.40 -27.37
C GLN A 3 2.31 -1.10 -26.39
N LEU A 4 3.10 -0.06 -26.66
CA LEU A 4 4.20 0.36 -25.79
C LEU A 4 3.71 0.81 -24.40
N PHE A 5 2.60 1.54 -24.36
CA PHE A 5 1.98 1.98 -23.10
C PHE A 5 1.30 0.84 -22.33
N ALA A 6 0.77 -0.17 -23.03
CA ALA A 6 0.20 -1.36 -22.41
C ALA A 6 1.29 -2.23 -21.76
N SER A 7 2.42 -2.42 -22.45
CA SER A 7 3.60 -3.12 -21.92
C SER A 7 4.15 -2.43 -20.68
N PHE A 8 4.24 -1.10 -20.69
CA PHE A 8 4.74 -0.34 -19.54
C PHE A 8 3.84 -0.49 -18.30
N ARG A 9 2.52 -0.51 -18.49
CA ARG A 9 1.55 -0.74 -17.40
C ARG A 9 1.62 -2.14 -16.82
N LEU A 10 1.79 -3.15 -17.66
CA LEU A 10 1.94 -4.54 -17.23
C LEU A 10 3.25 -4.75 -16.48
N LEU A 11 4.34 -4.13 -16.94
CA LEU A 11 5.64 -4.16 -16.25
C LEU A 11 5.56 -3.46 -14.89
N ALA A 12 4.91 -2.30 -14.80
CA ALA A 12 4.73 -1.59 -13.52
C ALA A 12 3.86 -2.40 -12.54
N ALA A 13 2.76 -2.99 -13.00
CA ALA A 13 1.91 -3.83 -12.16
C ALA A 13 2.64 -5.11 -11.70
N GLY A 14 3.41 -5.73 -12.60
CA GLY A 14 4.26 -6.88 -12.27
C GLY A 14 5.34 -6.55 -11.26
N ALA A 15 5.99 -5.39 -11.38
CA ALA A 15 7.00 -4.92 -10.43
C ALA A 15 6.40 -4.68 -9.04
N VAL A 16 5.21 -4.08 -8.95
CA VAL A 16 4.49 -3.91 -7.67
C VAL A 16 4.10 -5.26 -7.08
N PHE A 17 3.60 -6.18 -7.89
CA PHE A 17 3.25 -7.52 -7.43
C PHE A 17 4.48 -8.30 -6.91
N LEU A 18 5.61 -8.23 -7.61
CA LEU A 18 6.88 -8.83 -7.18
C LEU A 18 7.43 -8.18 -5.90
N LEU A 19 7.25 -6.86 -5.73
CA LEU A 19 7.60 -6.15 -4.51
C LEU A 19 6.75 -6.62 -3.31
N LEU A 20 5.46 -6.89 -3.54
CA LEU A 20 4.54 -7.40 -2.52
C LEU A 20 4.79 -8.87 -2.16
N LEU A 21 5.32 -9.66 -3.10
CA LEU A 21 5.70 -11.07 -2.87
C LEU A 21 7.10 -11.23 -2.28
N SER A 22 7.87 -10.15 -2.12
CA SER A 22 9.22 -10.22 -1.55
C SER A 22 9.13 -10.47 -0.04
N PRO A 23 9.58 -11.63 0.47
CA PRO A 23 9.64 -11.86 1.91
C PRO A 23 10.66 -10.90 2.50
N HIS A 24 10.20 -9.88 3.21
CA HIS A 24 11.08 -9.03 3.99
C HIS A 24 11.68 -9.86 5.12
N VAL A 25 12.93 -10.32 4.95
CA VAL A 25 13.74 -10.83 6.06
C VAL A 25 14.05 -9.64 6.97
N ILE A 26 13.13 -9.33 7.88
CA ILE A 26 13.36 -8.40 8.97
C ILE A 26 14.30 -9.11 9.93
N GLN A 27 15.59 -8.80 9.84
CA GLN A 27 16.56 -9.17 10.86
C GLN A 27 16.17 -8.45 12.16
N ALA A 28 15.91 -9.19 13.23
CA ALA A 28 15.74 -8.62 14.56
C ALA A 28 17.09 -8.04 15.00
N GLN A 29 17.15 -6.73 15.21
CA GLN A 29 18.32 -6.08 15.81
C GLN A 29 18.33 -6.37 17.31
N ASP A 30 19.47 -6.77 17.88
CA ASP A 30 19.67 -6.75 19.33
C ASP A 30 21.08 -6.24 19.67
N PRO A 31 21.22 -5.24 20.57
CA PRO A 31 22.03 -5.49 21.76
C PRO A 31 21.55 -4.76 23.04
N GLY A 32 20.25 -4.46 23.18
CA GLY A 32 19.72 -3.67 24.30
C GLY A 32 18.49 -2.86 23.89
N SER A 33 17.35 -3.14 24.52
CA SER A 33 16.04 -2.66 24.08
C SER A 33 15.85 -1.16 24.34
N GLY A 34 16.29 -0.33 23.40
CA GLY A 34 15.73 1.01 23.22
C GLY A 34 14.25 0.96 22.81
N GLY A 35 13.72 -0.23 22.53
CA GLY A 35 12.32 -0.51 22.23
C GLY A 35 11.54 -1.07 23.42
N PRO A 36 10.20 -0.97 23.38
CA PRO A 36 9.30 -1.48 24.42
C PRO A 36 9.52 -2.97 24.72
N LEU A 37 9.53 -3.33 26.00
CA LEU A 37 9.69 -4.71 26.47
C LEU A 37 8.55 -5.61 25.95
N PRO A 38 8.81 -6.92 25.76
CA PRO A 38 7.75 -7.89 25.51
C PRO A 38 6.67 -7.81 26.60
N GLY A 39 5.43 -7.52 26.22
CA GLY A 39 4.31 -7.31 27.15
C GLY A 39 4.04 -5.85 27.52
N SER A 40 4.89 -4.91 27.11
CA SER A 40 4.60 -3.48 27.19
C SER A 40 3.83 -3.03 25.94
N PRO A 41 2.59 -2.54 26.08
CA PRO A 41 1.81 -2.11 24.93
C PRO A 41 2.49 -0.90 24.27
N THR A 42 2.84 -1.06 23.00
CA THR A 42 3.36 0.02 22.18
C THR A 42 2.20 0.86 21.69
N ALA A 43 2.22 2.17 21.88
CA ALA A 43 1.18 3.10 21.42
C ALA A 43 1.24 3.32 19.89
N VAL A 44 1.41 2.26 19.10
CA VAL A 44 1.39 2.33 17.64
C VAL A 44 -0.08 2.35 17.20
N PRO A 45 -0.56 3.39 16.48
CA PRO A 45 -1.93 3.44 16.01
C PRO A 45 -2.18 2.33 14.98
N ILE A 46 -2.93 1.30 15.38
CA ILE A 46 -3.29 0.17 14.51
C ILE A 46 -4.16 0.64 13.32
N ASP A 47 -4.91 1.73 13.52
CA ASP A 47 -5.92 2.20 12.56
C ASP A 47 -5.38 3.18 11.52
N GLY A 48 -4.09 3.52 11.56
CA GLY A 48 -3.48 4.46 10.60
C GLY A 48 -3.54 3.93 9.17
N GLY A 49 -3.30 2.63 8.97
CA GLY A 49 -3.41 1.98 7.66
C GLY A 49 -4.85 1.83 7.18
N ALA A 50 -5.77 1.49 8.07
CA ALA A 50 -7.19 1.33 7.75
C ALA A 50 -7.82 2.67 7.30
N SER A 51 -7.49 3.76 8.00
CA SER A 51 -7.96 5.11 7.65
C SER A 51 -7.44 5.58 6.28
N LEU A 52 -6.17 5.30 5.97
CA LEU A 52 -5.58 5.59 4.65
C LEU A 52 -6.23 4.78 3.53
N LEU A 53 -6.48 3.49 3.76
CA LEU A 53 -7.11 2.61 2.77
C LEU A 53 -8.57 3.03 2.50
N LEU A 54 -9.31 3.39 3.56
CA LEU A 54 -10.66 3.91 3.46
C LEU A 54 -10.70 5.25 2.70
N ALA A 55 -9.81 6.18 3.03
CA ALA A 55 -9.72 7.47 2.35
C ALA A 55 -9.37 7.31 0.86
N GLY A 56 -8.38 6.47 0.55
CA GLY A 56 -7.98 6.16 -0.83
C GLY A 56 -9.10 5.49 -1.64
N GLY A 57 -9.79 4.51 -1.05
CA GLY A 57 -10.92 3.82 -1.67
C GLY A 57 -12.09 4.77 -1.97
N ALA A 58 -12.47 5.61 -1.02
CA ALA A 58 -13.54 6.60 -1.20
C ALA A 58 -13.19 7.62 -2.31
N ALA A 59 -11.95 8.14 -2.29
CA ALA A 59 -11.48 9.07 -3.32
C ALA A 59 -11.49 8.44 -4.72
N TYR A 60 -11.05 7.18 -4.85
CA TYR A 60 -11.08 6.45 -6.11
C TYR A 60 -12.51 6.21 -6.62
N ALA A 61 -13.42 5.77 -5.74
CA ALA A 61 -14.81 5.54 -6.09
C ALA A 61 -15.48 6.82 -6.60
N LEU A 62 -15.28 7.95 -5.91
CA LEU A 62 -15.80 9.25 -6.31
C LEU A 62 -15.24 9.69 -7.68
N LYS A 63 -13.93 9.55 -7.89
CA LYS A 63 -13.28 9.84 -9.18
C LYS A 63 -13.91 9.03 -10.30
N ARG A 64 -14.16 7.73 -10.08
CA ARG A 64 -14.74 6.83 -11.07
C ARG A 64 -16.20 7.21 -11.39
N LEU A 65 -17.00 7.58 -10.40
CA LEU A 65 -18.38 8.02 -10.60
C LEU A 65 -18.46 9.30 -11.44
N ARG A 66 -17.59 10.28 -11.17
CA ARG A 66 -17.51 11.54 -11.94
C ARG A 66 -17.15 11.28 -13.40
N GLN A 67 -16.18 10.40 -13.66
CA GLN A 67 -15.80 10.03 -15.03
C GLN A 67 -16.95 9.37 -15.81
N ARG A 68 -17.80 8.58 -15.15
CA ARG A 68 -19.00 8.00 -15.79
C ARG A 68 -20.03 9.07 -16.13
N ARG A 69 -20.31 10.00 -15.22
CA ARG A 69 -21.24 11.12 -15.44
C ARG A 69 -20.81 12.09 -16.55
N GLN A 70 -19.52 12.19 -16.83
CA GLN A 70 -19.01 13.02 -17.93
C GLN A 70 -19.08 12.33 -19.30
N ARG A 71 -19.32 11.02 -19.31
CA ARG A 71 -19.41 10.19 -20.53
C ARG A 71 -20.85 9.79 -20.86
N ALA A 72 -21.79 10.09 -19.98
CA ALA A 72 -23.23 10.01 -20.19
C ALA A 72 -23.74 11.40 -20.55
#